data_AF-A0A8R1INH1-F1
#
_entry.id   AF-A0A8R1INH1-F1
#
_cell.length_a   1.000
_cell.length_b   1.000
_cell.length_c   1.000
_cell.angle_alpha   90.00
_cell.angle_beta   90.00
_cell.angle_gamma   90.00
#
_symmetry.space_group_name_H-M   'P 1'
#
loop_
_entity.id
_entity.type
_entity.pdbx_description
1 polymer ?
#
loop_
_entity_poly.entity_id
_entity_poly.type
_entity_poly.pdbx_seq_one_letter_code
_entity_poly.pdbx_strand_id
1 'polypeptide(L)' 'MNAHQIITGALNNGENVYALGNIEGLTFTACAVGSDVVILDSDFNRVQIVPGNNRLLVSSLSCCQETGKVM' A
#
# COMPACT_ATOMS: atom_id res chain seq x y z
N MET A 1 -0.52 22.33 11.15
CA MET A 1 0.65 21.47 10.89
C MET A 1 0.16 20.31 10.04
N ASN A 2 0.44 20.31 8.74
CA ASN A 2 0.23 19.11 7.93
C ASN A 2 1.43 18.22 8.21
N ALA A 3 1.22 17.15 8.98
CA ALA A 3 2.25 16.14 9.16
C ALA A 3 2.57 15.58 7.76
N HIS A 4 3.75 15.88 7.24
CA HIS A 4 4.30 15.12 6.13
C HIS A 4 4.32 13.67 6.60
N GLN A 5 3.48 12.80 6.02
CA GLN A 5 3.57 11.39 6.30
C GLN A 5 4.91 10.91 5.74
N ILE A 6 5.88 10.73 6.63
CA ILE A 6 7.15 10.11 6.31
C ILE A 6 6.85 8.61 6.17
N ILE A 7 6.61 8.17 4.93
CA ILE A 7 6.35 6.76 4.57
C ILE A 7 7.63 5.91 4.71
N THR A 8 8.81 6.56 4.79
CA THR A 8 10.12 5.91 4.78
C THR A 8 10.47 5.13 6.06
N GLY A 9 9.51 4.88 6.95
CA GLY A 9 9.65 3.98 8.11
C GLY A 9 8.49 3.01 8.34
N ALA A 10 7.47 3.00 7.47
CA ALA A 10 6.28 2.17 7.61
C ALA A 10 6.27 0.94 6.68
N LEU A 11 6.96 1.02 5.53
CA LEU A 11 7.05 -0.12 4.63
C LEU A 11 7.89 -1.25 5.24
N ASN A 12 7.43 -2.48 5.04
CA ASN A 12 8.23 -3.66 5.37
C ASN A 12 9.52 -3.70 4.53
N ASN A 13 10.53 -4.42 5.02
CA ASN A 13 11.74 -4.69 4.25
C ASN A 13 11.50 -5.81 3.25
N GLY A 14 12.05 -5.68 2.03
CA GLY A 14 11.99 -6.71 1.01
C GLY A 14 11.78 -6.15 -0.40
N GLU A 15 11.68 -7.04 -1.38
CA GLU A 15 11.32 -6.69 -2.75
C GLU A 15 9.80 -6.61 -2.90
N ASN A 16 9.31 -5.71 -3.76
CA ASN A 16 7.89 -5.56 -4.08
C ASN A 16 6.98 -5.33 -2.85
N VAL A 17 7.48 -4.63 -1.83
CA VAL A 17 6.69 -4.24 -0.64
C VAL A 17 5.70 -3.11 -0.93
N TYR A 18 5.62 -2.66 -2.17
CA TYR A 18 4.57 -1.80 -2.68
C TYR A 18 4.22 -2.17 -4.11
N ALA A 19 3.01 -1.83 -4.53
CA ALA A 19 2.55 -2.00 -5.90
C ALA A 19 1.67 -0.81 -6.32
N LEU A 20 1.78 -0.39 -7.58
CA LEU A 20 0.91 0.63 -8.16
C LEU A 20 -0.35 -0.03 -8.71
N GLY A 21 -1.50 0.52 -8.40
CA GLY A 21 -2.78 0.10 -8.98
C GLY A 21 -3.46 1.21 -9.74
N ASN A 22 -4.38 0.83 -10.62
CA ASN A 22 -5.25 1.75 -11.34
C ASN A 22 -6.68 1.21 -11.34
N ILE A 23 -7.64 2.09 -11.04
CA ILE A 23 -9.08 1.83 -11.21
C ILE A 23 -9.64 3.06 -11.92
N GLU A 24 -10.21 2.86 -13.11
CA GLU A 24 -10.88 3.92 -13.87
C GLU A 24 -10.02 5.19 -14.08
N GLY A 25 -8.71 5.00 -14.27
CA GLY A 25 -7.77 6.12 -14.45
C GLY A 25 -7.25 6.74 -13.16
N LEU A 26 -7.80 6.36 -11.99
CA LEU A 26 -7.30 6.78 -10.69
C LEU A 26 -6.16 5.85 -10.24
N THR A 27 -4.97 6.42 -10.09
CA THR A 27 -3.80 5.68 -9.60
C THR A 27 -3.74 5.68 -8.08
N PHE A 28 -3.35 4.55 -7.51
CA PHE A 28 -3.10 4.41 -6.08
C PHE A 28 -1.83 3.59 -5.83
N THR A 29 -1.29 3.69 -4.61
CA THR A 29 -0.17 2.87 -4.14
C THR A 29 -0.64 1.96 -3.03
N ALA A 30 -0.50 0.65 -3.21
CA ALA A 30 -0.65 -0.33 -2.14
C ALA A 30 0.70 -0.58 -1.47
N CYS A 31 0.74 -0.56 -0.14
CA CYS A 31 1.96 -0.63 0.66
C CYS A 31 1.85 -1.73 1.72
N ALA A 32 2.86 -2.59 1.82
CA ALA A 32 2.99 -3.59 2.87
C ALA A 32 3.53 -2.91 4.14
N VAL A 33 2.72 -2.86 5.20
CA VAL A 33 3.05 -2.17 6.46
C VAL A 33 2.74 -3.10 7.63
N GLY A 34 3.77 -3.72 8.20
CA GLY A 34 3.56 -4.75 9.22
C GLY A 34 2.78 -5.93 8.65
N SER A 35 1.67 -6.29 9.30
CA SER A 35 0.70 -7.28 8.80
C SER A 35 -0.34 -6.70 7.84
N ASP A 36 -0.36 -5.39 7.64
CA ASP A 36 -1.45 -4.69 6.95
C ASP A 36 -1.04 -4.28 5.53
N VAL A 37 -2.06 -4.02 4.71
CA VAL A 37 -1.91 -3.34 3.42
C VAL A 37 -2.51 -1.95 3.52
N VAL A 38 -1.69 -0.93 3.31
CA VAL A 38 -2.11 0.47 3.34
C VAL A 38 -2.27 0.97 1.90
N ILE A 39 -3.43 1.54 1.59
CA ILE A 39 -3.72 2.13 0.28
C ILE A 39 -3.58 3.65 0.38
N LEU A 40 -2.75 4.20 -0.50
CA LEU A 40 -2.49 5.63 -0.63
C LEU A 40 -2.99 6.15 -1.98
N ASP A 41 -3.54 7.36 -2.01
CA ASP A 41 -3.86 8.04 -3.27
C ASP A 41 -2.59 8.55 -4.00
N SER A 42 -2.77 9.20 -5.14
CA SER A 42 -1.68 9.77 -5.95
C SER A 42 -0.87 10.85 -5.23
N ASP A 43 -1.44 11.48 -4.21
CA ASP A 43 -0.79 12.49 -3.38
C ASP A 43 -0.22 11.89 -2.08
N PHE A 44 -0.19 10.55 -1.98
CA PHE A 44 0.26 9.78 -0.82
C PHE A 44 -0.56 10.01 0.46
N ASN A 45 -1.80 10.48 0.36
CA ASN A 45 -2.71 10.47 1.50
C ASN A 45 -3.25 9.06 1.71
N ARG A 46 -3.37 8.65 2.98
CA ARG A 46 -3.94 7.35 3.33
C ARG A 46 -5.44 7.31 3.06
N VAL A 47 -5.84 6.47 2.11
CA VAL A 47 -7.25 6.24 1.73
C VAL A 47 -7.84 5.07 2.52
N GLN A 48 -7.09 3.97 2.68
CA GLN A 48 -7.59 2.77 3.34
C GLN A 48 -6.46 2.00 4.05
N ILE A 49 -6.83 1.26 5.10
CA ILE A 49 -6.01 0.20 5.69
C ILE A 49 -6.81 -1.10 5.58
N VAL A 50 -6.20 -2.12 4.96
CA VAL A 50 -6.70 -3.49 4.95
C VAL A 50 -5.94 -4.25 6.03
N PRO A 51 -6.59 -4.56 7.17
CA PRO A 51 -5.90 -5.24 8.27
C PRO A 51 -5.61 -6.70 7.89
N GLY A 52 -4.40 -7.15 8.17
CA GLY A 52 -4.04 -8.56 8.02
C GLY A 52 -4.07 -9.34 9.33
N ASN A 53 -3.33 -10.44 9.37
CA ASN A 53 -3.19 -11.25 10.56
C ASN A 53 -1.94 -10.79 11.33
N ASN A 54 -2.12 -10.28 12.56
CA ASN A 54 -1.04 -9.74 13.43
C ASN A 54 0.12 -10.70 13.74
N ARG A 55 0.08 -11.94 13.25
CA ARG A 55 1.16 -12.93 13.39
C ARG A 55 2.10 -13.00 12.19
N LEU A 56 1.72 -12.48 11.02
CA LEU A 56 2.51 -12.57 9.79
C LEU A 56 2.63 -11.19 9.13
N LEU A 57 3.83 -10.88 8.69
CA LEU A 57 4.11 -9.67 7.92
C LEU A 57 3.74 -9.88 6.46
N VAL A 58 3.21 -8.84 5.81
CA VAL A 58 3.05 -8.82 4.35
C VAL A 58 4.44 -8.66 3.73
N SER A 59 4.95 -9.68 3.05
CA SER A 59 6.31 -9.66 2.51
C SER A 59 6.43 -9.03 1.13
N SER A 60 5.35 -9.03 0.35
CA SER A 60 5.31 -8.56 -1.03
C SER A 60 3.87 -8.33 -1.46
N LEU A 61 3.69 -7.48 -2.46
CA LEU A 61 2.42 -7.13 -3.07
C LEU A 61 2.53 -7.10 -4.59
N SER A 62 1.43 -7.39 -5.25
CA SER A 62 1.21 -7.10 -6.67
C SER A 62 -0.14 -6.42 -6.84
N CYS A 63 -0.27 -5.61 -7.89
CA CYS A 63 -1.55 -5.00 -8.22
C CYS A 63 -1.86 -5.13 -9.70
N CYS A 64 -3.10 -5.53 -10.00
CA CYS A 64 -3.60 -5.61 -11.37
C CYS A 64 -3.88 -4.19 -11.89
N GLN A 65 -3.19 -3.81 -12.96
CA GLN A 65 -3.35 -2.49 -13.59
C GLN A 65 -4.73 -2.27 -14.23
N GLU A 66 -5.46 -3.34 -14.57
CA GLU A 66 -6.77 -3.23 -15.23
C GLU A 66 -7.93 -3.20 -14.22
N THR A 67 -7.81 -3.93 -13.11
CA THR A 67 -8.91 -4.10 -12.15
C THR A 67 -8.66 -3.47 -10.79
N GLY A 68 -7.43 -3.01 -10.52
CA GLY A 68 -7.00 -2.52 -9.21
C GLY A 68 -6.96 -3.57 -8.11
N LYS A 69 -7.08 -4.86 -8.44
CA LYS A 69 -6.96 -5.94 -7.45
C LYS A 69 -5.55 -5.99 -6.87
N VAL A 70 -5.45 -5.96 -5.54
CA VAL A 70 -4.19 -6.13 -4.79
C VAL A 70 -4.07 -7.60 -4.36
N MET A 71 -2.91 -8.20 -4.60
CA MET A 71 -2.58 -9.60 -4.30
C MET A 71 -1.28 -9.73 -3.53
#